data_AF-A0A2I0SSK7-F1
#
_entry.id   AF-A0A2I0SSK7-F1
#
_cell.length_a   1.000
_cell.length_b   1.000
_cell.length_c   1.000
_cell.angle_alpha   90.00
_cell.angle_beta   90.00
_cell.angle_gamma   90.00
#
_symmetry.space_group_name_H-M   'P 1'
#
loop_
_entity.id
_entity.type
_entity.pdbx_description
1 polymer ?
#
loop_
_entity_poly.entity_id
_entity_poly.type
_entity_poly.pdbx_seq_one_letter_code
_entity_poly.pdbx_strand_id
1 'polypeptide(L)'
;MFWQRPTYRTVDGERIDGAWCHVWRRHRLDSRHHVEDLTVYADGTISCGGRTDLDGLGKLLAKGLLAVTDPEAPPFPREPSKWASRSGEPLTPEGFLQEVSDCVEELNGRPTAAQRCRDAIRSFQREPGEAGRERLRAAYLAVPPHLRIYVLGDMDRQDRPLRILFTDVGERADGDGPVVTAEMHQGVLEYFDQGDRGVESERERRAVQHSDDPSGPGRPAVVSHETVHPRGRPEEPGLFMLRNDFPARIEFAGASYASVVHAYWALAAAEDADRERIGGAATGHEARDLGGAVRHRSDWADVRLAVMAGLLRAKYTQHPGLARVLLSTGDARISYTGLWDAPFWRDVPDGRGRNWVGRLLELTRAELLAEQLFRSEEPGAAAP
;
A
#
# COMPACT_ATOMS: atom_id res chain seq x y z
N MET A 1 -21.14 -6.91 6.03
CA MET A 1 -20.04 -7.28 6.94
C MET A 1 -18.75 -7.09 6.17
N PHE A 2 -17.69 -6.55 6.79
CA PHE A 2 -16.41 -6.32 6.11
C PHE A 2 -15.29 -6.95 6.94
N TRP A 3 -14.42 -7.70 6.28
CA TRP A 3 -13.21 -8.26 6.91
C TRP A 3 -12.15 -7.17 7.03
N GLN A 4 -11.65 -6.98 8.25
CA GLN A 4 -10.58 -6.05 8.58
C GLN A 4 -9.24 -6.77 8.64
N ARG A 5 -8.22 -6.11 8.11
CA ARG A 5 -6.84 -6.62 8.01
C ARG A 5 -5.85 -5.46 8.27
N PRO A 6 -4.65 -5.73 8.80
CA PRO A 6 -4.12 -7.04 9.24
C PRO A 6 -4.37 -7.32 10.74
N THR A 7 -4.45 -8.59 11.11
CA THR A 7 -4.21 -9.07 12.49
C THR A 7 -3.30 -10.30 12.45
N TYR A 8 -2.73 -10.70 13.59
CA TYR A 8 -1.89 -11.89 13.66
C TYR A 8 -1.87 -12.47 15.08
N ARG A 9 -1.39 -13.70 15.20
CA ARG A 9 -1.01 -14.32 16.47
C ARG A 9 0.36 -14.98 16.36
N THR A 10 1.03 -15.17 17.48
CA THR A 10 2.28 -15.93 17.53
C THR A 10 2.03 -17.30 18.14
N VAL A 11 2.52 -18.36 17.49
CA VAL A 11 2.47 -19.75 17.96
C VAL A 11 3.87 -20.32 17.81
N ASP A 12 4.45 -20.79 18.90
CA ASP A 12 5.80 -21.39 18.92
C ASP A 12 6.90 -20.51 18.26
N GLY A 13 6.74 -19.18 18.35
CA GLY A 13 7.65 -18.20 17.77
C GLY A 13 7.37 -17.85 16.30
N GLU A 14 6.43 -18.54 15.64
CA GLU A 14 6.00 -18.26 14.28
C GLU A 14 4.79 -17.32 14.26
N ARG A 15 4.78 -16.39 13.29
CA ARG A 15 3.66 -15.48 13.07
C ARG A 15 2.63 -16.13 12.16
N ILE A 16 1.39 -16.21 12.64
CA ILE A 16 0.24 -16.67 11.87
C ILE A 16 -0.65 -15.46 11.60
N ASP A 17 -0.73 -15.06 10.34
CA ASP A 17 -1.59 -13.95 9.91
C ASP A 17 -3.07 -14.30 10.06
N GLY A 18 -3.88 -13.25 10.23
CA GLY A 18 -5.31 -13.37 10.40
C GLY A 18 -6.07 -12.15 9.90
N ALA A 19 -7.39 -12.31 9.89
CA ALA A 19 -8.36 -11.27 9.61
C ALA A 19 -9.49 -11.34 10.65
N TRP A 20 -10.23 -10.27 10.82
CA TRP A 20 -11.35 -10.26 11.77
C TRP A 20 -12.57 -9.54 11.21
N CYS A 21 -13.74 -9.86 11.75
CA CYS A 21 -15.01 -9.21 11.47
C CYS A 21 -15.87 -9.17 12.74
N HIS A 22 -16.99 -8.45 12.69
CA HIS A 22 -17.94 -8.39 13.80
C HIS A 22 -19.04 -9.43 13.63
N VAL A 23 -19.41 -10.10 14.73
CA VAL A 23 -20.57 -10.98 14.83
C VAL A 23 -21.41 -10.63 16.05
N TRP A 24 -22.63 -11.14 16.12
CA TRP A 24 -23.53 -10.93 17.25
C TRP A 24 -23.52 -12.14 18.16
N ARG A 25 -22.95 -12.01 19.35
CA ARG A 25 -22.86 -13.07 20.34
C ARG A 25 -23.99 -12.99 21.33
N ARG A 26 -24.69 -14.11 21.51
CA ARG A 26 -25.76 -14.23 22.50
C ARG A 26 -25.15 -14.42 23.89
N HIS A 27 -25.47 -13.50 24.80
CA HIS A 27 -25.08 -13.60 26.19
C HIS A 27 -25.92 -14.68 26.90
N ARG A 28 -25.26 -15.52 27.72
CA ARG A 28 -25.86 -16.75 28.25
C ARG A 28 -26.91 -16.51 29.33
N LEU A 29 -26.83 -15.40 30.07
CA LEU A 29 -27.66 -15.16 31.25
C LEU A 29 -28.94 -14.38 30.94
N ASP A 30 -28.88 -13.39 30.03
CA ASP A 30 -30.00 -12.50 29.70
C ASP A 30 -30.50 -12.67 28.26
N SER A 31 -29.89 -13.58 27.48
CA SER A 31 -30.22 -13.86 26.07
C SER A 31 -30.13 -12.66 25.13
N ARG A 32 -29.49 -11.56 25.54
CA ARG A 32 -29.26 -10.40 24.68
C ARG A 32 -28.06 -10.64 23.75
N HIS A 33 -28.10 -10.06 22.57
CA HIS A 33 -26.96 -10.09 21.65
C HIS A 33 -26.09 -8.85 21.83
N HIS A 34 -24.78 -9.03 21.78
CA HIS A 34 -23.82 -7.94 21.72
C HIS A 34 -22.84 -8.20 20.58
N VAL A 35 -22.26 -7.12 20.06
CA VAL A 35 -21.21 -7.20 19.05
C VAL A 35 -19.94 -7.76 19.68
N GLU A 36 -19.34 -8.74 19.02
CA GLU A 36 -18.09 -9.40 19.42
C GLU A 36 -17.21 -9.55 18.17
N ASP A 37 -15.90 -9.50 18.37
CA ASP A 37 -14.93 -9.72 17.29
C ASP A 37 -14.74 -11.22 17.04
N LEU A 38 -14.92 -11.63 15.79
CA LEU A 38 -14.56 -12.95 15.30
C LEU A 38 -13.27 -12.81 14.50
N THR A 39 -12.21 -13.45 14.96
CA THR A 39 -10.91 -13.49 14.29
C THR A 39 -10.69 -14.86 13.65
N VAL A 40 -10.19 -14.87 12.41
CA VAL A 40 -9.81 -16.07 11.64
C VAL A 40 -8.32 -15.99 11.33
N TYR A 41 -7.61 -17.11 11.50
CA TYR A 41 -6.18 -17.21 11.23
C TYR A 41 -5.89 -18.15 10.04
N ALA A 42 -4.72 -17.99 9.44
CA ALA A 42 -4.30 -18.76 8.26
C ALA A 42 -4.30 -20.28 8.48
N ASP A 43 -4.09 -20.74 9.71
CA ASP A 43 -4.13 -22.16 10.06
C ASP A 43 -5.55 -22.71 10.27
N GLY A 44 -6.58 -21.92 10.01
CA GLY A 44 -7.99 -22.30 10.20
C GLY A 44 -8.50 -22.15 11.64
N THR A 45 -7.68 -21.66 12.57
CA THR A 45 -8.13 -21.33 13.93
C THR A 45 -9.04 -20.12 13.89
N ILE A 46 -10.15 -20.20 14.63
CA ILE A 46 -11.13 -19.13 14.79
C ILE A 46 -11.23 -18.76 16.26
N SER A 47 -11.31 -17.47 16.57
CA SER A 47 -11.43 -16.95 17.92
C SER A 47 -12.62 -16.00 18.03
N CYS A 48 -13.57 -16.32 18.92
CA CYS A 48 -14.72 -15.48 19.25
C CYS A 48 -15.16 -15.76 20.70
N GLY A 49 -14.58 -15.04 21.66
CA GLY A 49 -14.74 -15.32 23.10
C GLY A 49 -14.16 -16.66 23.60
N GLY A 50 -13.59 -17.46 22.69
CA GLY A 50 -12.98 -18.77 22.88
C GLY A 50 -12.44 -19.27 21.52
N ARG A 51 -11.55 -20.28 21.53
CA ARG A 51 -10.99 -20.84 20.30
C ARG A 51 -11.84 -21.99 19.76
N THR A 52 -11.99 -22.04 18.44
CA THR A 52 -12.74 -23.06 17.70
C THR A 52 -12.15 -23.22 16.29
N ASP A 53 -12.60 -24.23 15.57
CA ASP A 53 -12.40 -24.39 14.12
C ASP A 53 -13.71 -24.05 13.36
N LEU A 54 -13.70 -24.25 12.04
CA LEU A 54 -14.85 -23.98 11.17
C LEU A 54 -16.08 -24.83 11.54
N ASP A 55 -15.89 -26.11 11.90
CA ASP A 55 -16.99 -27.00 12.33
C ASP A 55 -17.61 -26.51 13.65
N GLY A 56 -16.78 -26.14 14.62
CA GLY A 56 -17.25 -25.57 15.87
C GLY A 56 -17.94 -24.21 15.69
N LEU A 57 -17.47 -23.36 14.76
CA LEU A 57 -18.19 -22.14 14.38
C LEU A 57 -19.59 -22.47 13.81
N GLY A 58 -19.67 -23.46 12.92
CA GLY A 58 -20.95 -23.93 12.38
C GLY A 58 -21.92 -24.39 13.47
N LYS A 59 -21.42 -25.12 14.49
CA LYS A 59 -22.22 -25.52 15.66
C LYS A 59 -22.68 -24.33 16.50
N LEU A 60 -21.87 -23.28 16.63
CA LEU A 60 -22.25 -22.06 17.37
C LEU A 60 -23.36 -21.29 16.65
N LEU A 61 -23.26 -21.15 15.32
CA LEU A 61 -24.28 -20.54 14.49
C LEU A 61 -25.59 -21.34 14.52
N ALA A 62 -25.53 -22.66 14.33
CA ALA A 62 -26.70 -23.53 14.35
C ALA A 62 -27.45 -23.52 15.69
N LYS A 63 -26.75 -23.31 16.80
CA LYS A 63 -27.33 -23.18 18.14
C LYS A 63 -27.86 -21.77 18.44
N GLY A 64 -27.69 -20.81 17.53
CA GLY A 64 -28.04 -19.40 17.75
C GLY A 64 -27.24 -18.75 18.88
N LEU A 65 -26.02 -19.24 19.13
CA LEU A 65 -25.08 -18.63 20.08
C LEU A 65 -24.29 -17.48 19.44
N LEU A 66 -24.15 -17.55 18.11
CA LEU A 66 -23.64 -16.49 17.25
C LEU A 66 -24.67 -16.22 16.15
N ALA A 67 -24.80 -14.96 15.76
CA ALA A 67 -25.57 -14.52 14.60
C ALA A 67 -24.71 -13.62 13.70
N VAL A 68 -24.92 -13.74 12.39
CA VAL A 68 -24.13 -13.05 11.34
C VAL A 68 -24.77 -11.73 10.89
N THR A 69 -26.01 -11.50 11.29
CA THR A 69 -26.74 -10.24 11.13
C THR A 69 -27.31 -9.83 12.47
N ASP A 70 -27.66 -8.55 12.59
CA ASP A 70 -28.36 -8.05 13.77
C ASP A 70 -29.70 -8.80 13.93
N PRO A 71 -29.91 -9.54 15.03
CA PRO A 71 -31.15 -10.28 15.26
C PRO A 71 -32.35 -9.38 15.58
N GLU A 72 -32.13 -8.11 15.93
CA GLU A 72 -33.18 -7.13 16.20
C GLU A 72 -33.53 -6.30 14.95
N ALA A 73 -32.77 -6.46 13.86
CA ALA A 73 -33.04 -5.74 12.62
C ALA A 73 -34.39 -6.17 12.01
N PRO A 74 -35.20 -5.21 11.51
CA PRO A 74 -36.43 -5.54 10.81
C PRO A 74 -36.11 -6.36 9.55
N PRO A 75 -37.00 -7.30 9.16
CA PRO A 75 -36.80 -8.05 7.94
C PRO A 75 -36.77 -7.10 6.75
N PHE A 76 -35.87 -7.35 5.80
CA PHE A 76 -35.86 -6.60 4.55
C PHE A 76 -37.22 -6.78 3.85
N PRO A 77 -37.83 -5.69 3.34
CA PRO A 77 -39.05 -5.80 2.58
C PRO A 77 -38.80 -6.70 1.37
N ARG A 78 -39.73 -7.62 1.10
CA ARG A 78 -39.63 -8.49 -0.08
C ARG A 78 -39.69 -7.63 -1.33
N GLU A 79 -38.67 -7.74 -2.16
CA GLU A 79 -38.65 -7.06 -3.46
C GLU A 79 -39.76 -7.61 -4.36
N PRO A 80 -40.41 -6.74 -5.16
CA PRO A 80 -41.51 -7.13 -6.03
C PRO A 80 -41.08 -8.05 -7.18
N SER A 81 -39.80 -8.04 -7.54
CA SER A 81 -39.21 -8.88 -8.60
C SER A 81 -37.79 -9.28 -8.24
N LYS A 82 -37.47 -10.59 -8.33
CA LYS A 82 -36.09 -11.07 -8.11
C LYS A 82 -35.19 -10.73 -9.28
N TRP A 83 -35.74 -10.78 -10.49
CA TRP A 83 -35.00 -10.46 -11.70
C TRP A 83 -34.77 -8.97 -11.90
N ALA A 84 -35.82 -8.14 -11.87
CA ALA A 84 -35.74 -6.72 -12.24
C ALA A 84 -35.08 -5.87 -11.15
N SER A 85 -35.38 -6.15 -9.88
CA SER A 85 -34.84 -5.45 -8.71
C SER A 85 -33.75 -6.27 -8.03
N ARG A 86 -32.85 -6.89 -8.80
CA ARG A 86 -31.93 -7.88 -8.26
C ARG A 86 -31.01 -7.30 -7.16
N SER A 87 -31.21 -7.80 -5.94
CA SER A 87 -30.37 -7.55 -4.77
C SER A 87 -29.53 -8.78 -4.41
N GLY A 88 -28.49 -8.58 -3.58
CA GLY A 88 -27.71 -9.69 -3.05
C GLY A 88 -28.58 -10.58 -2.16
N GLU A 89 -28.35 -11.90 -2.22
CA GLU A 89 -29.05 -12.83 -1.32
C GLU A 89 -28.69 -12.47 0.14
N PRO A 90 -29.55 -12.71 1.13
CA PRO A 90 -29.22 -12.45 2.53
C PRO A 90 -28.00 -13.27 2.98
N LEU A 91 -27.15 -12.69 3.84
CA LEU A 91 -26.07 -13.42 4.49
C LEU A 91 -26.66 -14.48 5.43
N THR A 92 -26.53 -15.75 5.07
CA THR A 92 -26.93 -16.88 5.93
C THR A 92 -25.75 -17.40 6.75
N PRO A 93 -25.99 -18.19 7.81
CA PRO A 93 -24.93 -18.90 8.51
C PRO A 93 -24.03 -19.74 7.58
N GLU A 94 -24.62 -20.42 6.60
CA GLU A 94 -23.89 -21.24 5.62
C GLU A 94 -23.04 -20.36 4.70
N GLY A 95 -23.60 -19.26 4.21
CA GLY A 95 -22.85 -18.28 3.40
C GLY A 95 -21.70 -17.65 4.17
N PHE A 96 -21.87 -17.41 5.47
CA PHE A 96 -20.81 -16.91 6.34
C PHE A 96 -19.70 -17.94 6.57
N LEU A 97 -20.03 -19.22 6.74
CA LEU A 97 -19.01 -20.28 6.83
C LEU A 97 -18.18 -20.38 5.54
N GLN A 98 -18.81 -20.17 4.38
CA GLN A 98 -18.10 -20.11 3.10
C GLN A 98 -17.18 -18.88 3.02
N GLU A 99 -17.61 -17.72 3.51
CA GLU A 99 -16.74 -16.53 3.63
C GLU A 99 -15.54 -16.79 4.55
N VAL A 100 -15.75 -17.42 5.70
CA VAL A 100 -14.67 -17.76 6.64
C VAL A 100 -13.68 -18.71 5.96
N SER A 101 -14.18 -19.70 5.22
CA SER A 101 -13.32 -20.60 4.44
C SER A 101 -12.52 -19.85 3.38
N ASP A 102 -13.15 -18.94 2.63
CA ASP A 102 -12.45 -18.10 1.64
C ASP A 102 -11.43 -17.18 2.30
N CYS A 103 -11.70 -16.68 3.50
CA CYS A 103 -10.73 -15.90 4.28
C CYS A 103 -9.50 -16.73 4.64
N VAL A 104 -9.66 -18.00 5.01
CA VAL A 104 -8.52 -18.91 5.27
C VAL A 104 -7.73 -19.15 3.98
N GLU A 105 -8.39 -19.40 2.86
CA GLU A 105 -7.71 -19.57 1.56
C GLU A 105 -6.87 -18.33 1.21
N GLU A 106 -7.45 -17.14 1.34
CA GLU A 106 -6.78 -15.89 1.01
C GLU A 106 -5.58 -15.59 1.93
N LEU A 107 -5.70 -15.88 3.24
CA LEU A 107 -4.59 -15.77 4.19
C LEU A 107 -3.42 -16.72 3.85
N ASN A 108 -3.70 -17.82 3.13
CA ASN A 108 -2.69 -18.75 2.62
C ASN A 108 -2.23 -18.43 1.19
N GLY A 109 -2.67 -17.31 0.61
CA GLY A 109 -2.36 -16.96 -0.78
C GLY A 109 -3.00 -17.89 -1.82
N ARG A 110 -4.04 -18.65 -1.43
CA ARG A 110 -4.81 -19.53 -2.32
C ARG A 110 -6.04 -18.80 -2.85
N PRO A 111 -6.55 -19.16 -4.04
CA PRO A 111 -7.65 -18.44 -4.66
C PRO A 111 -8.96 -18.65 -3.90
N THR A 112 -9.74 -17.60 -3.69
CA THR A 112 -11.11 -17.65 -3.14
C THR A 112 -12.10 -18.27 -4.11
N ALA A 113 -13.31 -18.62 -3.66
CA ALA A 113 -14.36 -19.13 -4.53
C ALA A 113 -14.69 -18.18 -5.68
N ALA A 114 -14.74 -16.87 -5.43
CA ALA A 114 -14.99 -15.86 -6.46
C ALA A 114 -13.85 -15.81 -7.51
N GLN A 115 -12.59 -15.95 -7.08
CA GLN A 115 -11.45 -16.04 -8.01
C GLN A 115 -11.53 -17.31 -8.85
N ARG A 116 -11.76 -18.47 -8.22
CA ARG A 116 -11.96 -19.74 -8.94
C ARG A 116 -13.13 -19.67 -9.93
N CYS A 117 -14.22 -18.99 -9.60
CA CYS A 117 -15.33 -18.75 -10.53
C CYS A 117 -14.90 -17.92 -11.73
N ARG A 118 -14.14 -16.84 -11.54
CA ARG A 118 -13.58 -16.04 -12.64
C ARG A 118 -12.61 -16.83 -13.51
N ASP A 119 -11.81 -17.71 -12.92
CA ASP A 119 -10.91 -18.60 -13.65
C ASP A 119 -11.70 -19.62 -14.51
N ALA A 120 -12.83 -20.11 -13.97
CA ALA A 120 -13.73 -20.99 -14.70
C ALA A 120 -14.43 -20.28 -15.86
N ILE A 121 -14.76 -18.98 -15.74
CA ILE A 121 -15.30 -18.17 -16.86
C ILE A 121 -14.28 -18.13 -17.99
N ARG A 122 -13.02 -17.79 -17.70
CA ARG A 122 -11.95 -17.75 -18.71
C ARG A 122 -11.71 -19.11 -19.35
N SER A 123 -11.81 -20.19 -18.57
CA SER A 123 -11.69 -21.54 -19.10
C SER A 123 -12.85 -21.90 -20.03
N PHE A 124 -14.08 -21.53 -19.66
CA PHE A 124 -15.27 -21.72 -20.49
C PHE A 124 -15.23 -20.90 -21.79
N GLN A 125 -14.73 -19.67 -21.76
CA GLN A 125 -14.59 -18.85 -22.97
C GLN A 125 -13.62 -19.46 -24.00
N ARG A 126 -12.55 -20.11 -23.54
CA ARG A 126 -11.56 -20.77 -24.41
C ARG A 126 -12.10 -22.05 -25.04
N GLU A 127 -12.89 -22.80 -24.29
CA GLU A 127 -13.49 -24.05 -24.73
C GLU A 127 -14.98 -24.10 -24.31
N PRO A 128 -15.86 -23.41 -25.06
CA PRO A 128 -17.29 -23.43 -24.80
C PRO A 128 -17.85 -24.84 -25.02
N GLY A 129 -18.69 -25.30 -24.12
CA GLY A 129 -19.36 -26.58 -24.23
C GLY A 129 -20.02 -26.99 -22.92
N GLU A 130 -20.85 -28.02 -22.96
CA GLU A 130 -21.69 -28.43 -21.82
C GLU A 130 -20.86 -28.82 -20.59
N ALA A 131 -19.77 -29.56 -20.80
CA ALA A 131 -18.86 -29.91 -19.71
C ALA A 131 -18.17 -28.67 -19.09
N GLY A 132 -17.87 -27.65 -19.90
CA GLY A 132 -17.33 -26.38 -19.41
C GLY A 132 -18.38 -25.56 -18.67
N ARG A 133 -19.61 -25.54 -19.18
CA ARG A 133 -20.78 -24.87 -18.59
C ARG A 133 -21.06 -25.41 -17.19
N GLU A 134 -21.05 -26.73 -17.01
CA GLU A 134 -21.27 -27.36 -15.71
C GLU A 134 -20.11 -27.15 -14.73
N ARG A 135 -18.85 -27.17 -15.19
CA ARG A 135 -17.70 -26.78 -14.35
C ARG A 135 -17.83 -25.33 -13.86
N LEU A 136 -18.20 -24.42 -14.74
CA LEU A 136 -18.42 -23.02 -14.40
C LEU A 136 -19.61 -22.85 -13.46
N ARG A 137 -20.72 -23.58 -13.67
CA ARG A 137 -21.87 -23.60 -12.77
C ARG A 137 -21.48 -24.06 -11.36
N ALA A 138 -20.70 -25.14 -11.25
CA ALA A 138 -20.21 -25.62 -9.97
C ALA A 138 -19.33 -24.57 -9.26
N ALA A 139 -18.43 -23.91 -10.00
CA ALA A 139 -17.59 -22.84 -9.45
C ALA A 139 -18.41 -21.63 -8.99
N TYR A 140 -19.44 -21.22 -9.74
CA TYR A 140 -20.36 -20.16 -9.35
C TYR A 140 -21.16 -20.50 -8.10
N LEU A 141 -21.66 -21.73 -7.99
CA LEU A 141 -22.42 -22.17 -6.82
C LEU A 141 -21.54 -22.28 -5.56
N ALA A 142 -20.23 -22.47 -5.70
CA ALA A 142 -19.29 -22.43 -4.60
C ALA A 142 -19.05 -21.00 -4.04
N VAL A 143 -19.37 -19.95 -4.81
CA VAL A 143 -19.32 -18.56 -4.32
C VAL A 143 -20.45 -18.36 -3.31
N PRO A 144 -20.19 -17.71 -2.14
CA PRO A 144 -21.21 -17.40 -1.17
C PRO A 144 -22.42 -16.70 -1.80
N PRO A 145 -23.67 -17.13 -1.53
CA PRO A 145 -24.84 -16.67 -2.27
C PRO A 145 -25.02 -15.14 -2.29
N HIS A 146 -24.76 -14.49 -1.16
CA HIS A 146 -24.84 -13.03 -1.01
C HIS A 146 -23.71 -12.27 -1.73
N LEU A 147 -22.64 -12.98 -2.15
CA LEU A 147 -21.52 -12.41 -2.91
C LEU A 147 -21.60 -12.67 -4.43
N ARG A 148 -22.46 -13.59 -4.87
CA ARG A 148 -22.57 -13.99 -6.29
C ARG A 148 -22.83 -12.81 -7.22
N ILE A 149 -23.67 -11.85 -6.80
CA ILE A 149 -23.98 -10.64 -7.60
C ILE A 149 -22.74 -9.80 -7.95
N TYR A 150 -21.67 -9.92 -7.17
CA TYR A 150 -20.43 -9.17 -7.35
C TYR A 150 -19.36 -9.94 -8.14
N VAL A 151 -19.61 -11.22 -8.49
CA VAL A 151 -18.55 -12.10 -9.02
C VAL A 151 -17.98 -11.60 -10.36
N LEU A 152 -18.82 -11.00 -11.20
CA LEU A 152 -18.44 -10.41 -12.48
C LEU A 152 -17.87 -8.99 -12.37
N GLY A 153 -18.03 -8.32 -11.22
CA GLY A 153 -17.61 -6.93 -11.03
C GLY A 153 -18.43 -5.88 -11.81
N ASP A 154 -19.49 -6.29 -12.49
CA ASP A 154 -20.40 -5.43 -13.26
C ASP A 154 -21.66 -5.15 -12.43
N MET A 155 -21.86 -3.90 -11.97
CA MET A 155 -23.00 -3.56 -11.11
C MET A 155 -24.30 -3.34 -11.87
N ASP A 156 -24.24 -3.15 -13.19
CA ASP A 156 -25.41 -2.97 -14.04
C ASP A 156 -26.05 -4.32 -14.39
N ARG A 157 -25.21 -5.31 -14.70
CA ARG A 157 -25.65 -6.67 -15.07
C ARG A 157 -25.54 -7.68 -13.93
N GLN A 158 -24.72 -7.41 -12.92
CA GLN A 158 -24.46 -8.30 -11.78
C GLN A 158 -24.08 -9.70 -12.27
N ASP A 159 -24.64 -10.77 -11.69
CA ASP A 159 -24.44 -12.15 -12.13
C ASP A 159 -25.55 -12.66 -13.06
N ARG A 160 -26.43 -11.78 -13.57
CA ARG A 160 -27.49 -12.16 -14.53
C ARG A 160 -26.95 -12.89 -15.77
N PRO A 161 -25.80 -12.50 -16.37
CA PRO A 161 -25.23 -13.23 -17.49
C PRO A 161 -24.95 -14.71 -17.15
N LEU A 162 -24.41 -14.99 -15.97
CA LEU A 162 -24.17 -16.36 -15.51
C LEU A 162 -25.47 -17.12 -15.28
N ARG A 163 -26.49 -16.48 -14.68
CA ARG A 163 -27.81 -17.11 -14.47
C ARG A 163 -28.50 -17.47 -15.78
N ILE A 164 -28.39 -16.61 -16.81
CA ILE A 164 -28.87 -16.91 -18.17
C ILE A 164 -28.13 -18.11 -18.73
N LEU A 165 -26.80 -18.12 -18.64
CA LEU A 165 -25.95 -19.20 -19.16
C LEU A 165 -26.29 -20.56 -18.56
N PHE A 166 -26.56 -20.64 -17.26
CA PHE A 166 -26.86 -21.89 -16.55
C PHE A 166 -28.33 -22.33 -16.64
N THR A 167 -29.20 -21.50 -17.21
CA THR A 167 -30.61 -21.82 -17.41
C THR A 167 -30.79 -22.39 -18.82
N ASP A 168 -31.55 -23.48 -18.94
CA ASP A 168 -31.77 -24.11 -20.24
C ASP A 168 -32.72 -23.28 -21.11
N VAL A 169 -32.56 -23.40 -22.43
CA VAL A 169 -33.39 -22.69 -23.40
C VAL A 169 -34.85 -23.13 -23.26
N GLY A 170 -35.75 -22.15 -23.17
CA GLY A 170 -37.18 -22.38 -22.92
C GLY A 170 -37.58 -22.34 -21.45
N GLU A 171 -36.62 -22.33 -20.51
CA GLU A 171 -36.88 -22.14 -19.09
C GLU A 171 -36.77 -20.67 -18.67
N ARG A 172 -37.39 -20.31 -17.55
CA ARG A 172 -37.27 -18.95 -16.99
C ARG A 172 -35.99 -18.81 -16.18
N ALA A 173 -35.20 -17.79 -16.49
CA ALA A 173 -34.05 -17.43 -15.67
C ALA A 173 -34.52 -16.95 -14.30
N ASP A 174 -34.06 -17.61 -13.24
CA ASP A 174 -34.23 -17.16 -11.84
C ASP A 174 -35.66 -16.78 -11.44
N GLY A 175 -36.61 -17.68 -11.64
CA GLY A 175 -37.99 -17.51 -11.21
C GLY A 175 -38.79 -16.59 -12.13
N ASP A 176 -38.75 -15.29 -11.89
CA ASP A 176 -39.55 -14.27 -12.60
C ASP A 176 -38.81 -13.59 -13.76
N GLY A 177 -37.60 -14.04 -14.08
CA GLY A 177 -36.85 -13.53 -15.21
C GLY A 177 -37.38 -13.97 -16.57
N PRO A 178 -36.70 -13.53 -17.64
CA PRO A 178 -37.06 -13.86 -19.02
C PRO A 178 -36.97 -15.36 -19.28
N VAL A 179 -37.77 -15.83 -20.25
CA VAL A 179 -37.57 -17.16 -20.82
C VAL A 179 -36.29 -17.13 -21.63
N VAL A 180 -35.34 -18.00 -21.29
CA VAL A 180 -34.02 -18.01 -21.90
C VAL A 180 -34.11 -18.51 -23.33
N THR A 181 -33.49 -17.77 -24.25
CA THR A 181 -33.40 -18.13 -25.67
C THR A 181 -31.95 -18.42 -26.07
N ALA A 182 -31.76 -19.05 -27.22
CA ALA A 182 -30.42 -19.28 -27.76
C ALA A 182 -29.67 -17.97 -28.03
N GLU A 183 -30.38 -16.91 -28.45
CA GLU A 183 -29.80 -15.57 -28.65
C GLU A 183 -29.30 -14.98 -27.32
N MET A 184 -30.00 -15.23 -26.21
CA MET A 184 -29.55 -14.78 -24.90
C MET A 184 -28.27 -15.50 -24.46
N HIS A 185 -28.16 -16.82 -24.69
CA HIS A 185 -26.91 -17.55 -24.46
C HIS A 185 -25.76 -16.98 -25.30
N GLN A 186 -26.01 -16.71 -26.58
CA GLN A 186 -25.01 -16.08 -27.46
C GLN A 186 -24.59 -14.70 -26.97
N GLY A 187 -25.55 -13.86 -26.53
CA GLY A 187 -25.27 -12.54 -25.98
C GLY A 187 -24.43 -12.56 -24.69
N VAL A 188 -24.52 -13.64 -23.90
CA VAL A 188 -23.63 -13.83 -22.73
C VAL A 188 -22.19 -14.11 -23.17
N LEU A 189 -21.98 -14.91 -24.21
CA LEU A 189 -20.64 -15.16 -24.76
C LEU A 189 -20.02 -13.87 -25.30
N GLU A 190 -20.81 -13.08 -26.04
CA GLU A 190 -20.38 -11.77 -26.54
C GLU A 190 -20.06 -10.77 -25.42
N TYR A 191 -20.83 -10.80 -24.33
CA TYR A 191 -20.56 -9.99 -23.14
C TYR A 191 -19.17 -10.31 -22.55
N PHE A 192 -18.84 -11.59 -22.39
CA PHE A 192 -17.53 -11.97 -21.86
C PHE A 192 -16.38 -11.58 -22.80
N ASP A 193 -16.55 -11.78 -24.11
CA ASP A 193 -15.56 -11.35 -25.11
C ASP A 193 -15.34 -9.83 -25.15
N GLN A 194 -16.42 -9.03 -25.04
CA GLN A 194 -16.33 -7.58 -24.94
C GLN A 194 -15.60 -7.13 -23.66
N GLY A 195 -15.86 -7.81 -22.54
CA GLY A 195 -15.15 -7.57 -21.29
C GLY A 195 -13.64 -7.78 -21.42
N ASP A 196 -13.23 -8.90 -22.01
CA ASP A 196 -11.81 -9.21 -22.22
C ASP A 196 -11.12 -8.20 -23.15
N ARG A 197 -11.78 -7.82 -24.26
CA ARG A 197 -11.28 -6.77 -25.16
C ARG A 197 -11.14 -5.42 -24.46
N GLY A 198 -12.09 -5.07 -23.59
CA GLY A 198 -12.03 -3.84 -22.79
C GLY A 198 -10.84 -3.83 -21.82
N VAL A 199 -10.61 -4.95 -21.13
CA VAL A 199 -9.47 -5.11 -20.21
C VAL A 199 -8.14 -5.01 -20.96
N GLU A 200 -8.00 -5.68 -22.11
CA GLU A 200 -6.76 -5.60 -22.89
C GLU A 200 -6.52 -4.20 -23.45
N SER A 201 -7.55 -3.53 -23.97
CA SER A 201 -7.42 -2.16 -24.47
C SER A 201 -7.02 -1.17 -23.35
N GLU A 202 -7.58 -1.32 -22.14
CA GLU A 202 -7.17 -0.54 -20.98
C GLU A 202 -5.71 -0.84 -20.59
N ARG A 203 -5.30 -2.11 -20.63
CA ARG A 203 -3.92 -2.52 -20.38
C ARG A 203 -2.95 -1.90 -21.38
N GLU A 204 -3.28 -1.93 -22.67
CA GLU A 204 -2.51 -1.28 -23.74
C GLU A 204 -2.44 0.24 -23.51
N ARG A 205 -3.57 0.88 -23.22
CA ARG A 205 -3.61 2.32 -22.93
C ARG A 205 -2.73 2.68 -21.73
N ARG A 206 -2.80 1.91 -20.65
CA ARG A 206 -1.95 2.09 -19.46
C ARG A 206 -0.47 1.87 -19.78
N ALA A 207 -0.13 0.87 -20.59
CA ALA A 207 1.25 0.64 -21.00
C ALA A 207 1.82 1.82 -21.80
N VAL A 208 1.00 2.50 -22.60
CA VAL A 208 1.39 3.74 -23.29
C VAL A 208 1.49 4.91 -22.31
N GLN A 209 0.46 5.12 -21.49
CA GLN A 209 0.37 6.24 -20.54
C GLN A 209 1.45 6.21 -19.46
N HIS A 210 1.88 5.01 -19.06
CA HIS A 210 2.85 4.75 -18.00
C HIS A 210 4.10 4.05 -18.58
N SER A 211 4.52 4.46 -19.77
CA SER A 211 5.66 3.83 -20.46
C SER A 211 7.01 4.11 -19.79
N ASP A 212 7.08 5.12 -18.92
CA ASP A 212 8.23 5.51 -18.11
C ASP A 212 8.16 4.98 -16.67
N ASP A 213 7.11 4.24 -16.29
CA ASP A 213 7.06 3.58 -14.99
C ASP A 213 8.21 2.56 -14.87
N PRO A 214 8.80 2.38 -13.67
CA PRO A 214 9.86 1.40 -13.46
C PRO A 214 9.39 -0.02 -13.81
N SER A 215 10.08 -0.67 -14.75
CA SER A 215 9.72 -2.00 -15.26
C SER A 215 10.20 -3.17 -14.39
N GLY A 216 10.87 -2.90 -13.27
CA GLY A 216 11.41 -3.90 -12.36
C GLY A 216 11.54 -3.41 -10.92
N PRO A 217 11.88 -4.30 -9.98
CA PRO A 217 12.14 -3.89 -8.59
C PRO A 217 13.29 -2.88 -8.59
N GLY A 218 13.02 -1.68 -8.07
CA GLY A 218 14.01 -0.60 -7.98
C GLY A 218 15.23 -0.98 -7.13
N ARG A 219 16.30 -0.17 -7.17
CA ARG A 219 17.49 -0.43 -6.35
C ARG A 219 17.16 -0.49 -4.86
N PRO A 220 17.78 -1.41 -4.10
CA PRO A 220 17.65 -1.44 -2.65
C PRO A 220 17.98 -0.08 -2.03
N ALA A 221 17.23 0.28 -0.97
CA ALA A 221 17.47 1.53 -0.27
C ALA A 221 18.89 1.59 0.28
N VAL A 222 19.52 2.76 0.13
CA VAL A 222 20.81 3.08 0.71
C VAL A 222 20.58 3.74 2.05
N VAL A 223 21.16 3.19 3.12
CA VAL A 223 21.00 3.74 4.48
C VAL A 223 22.24 4.56 4.84
N SER A 224 22.04 5.85 5.06
CA SER A 224 23.06 6.75 5.61
C SER A 224 22.94 6.77 7.14
N HIS A 225 23.82 6.04 7.80
CA HIS A 225 23.88 5.98 9.26
C HIS A 225 24.54 7.22 9.85
N GLU A 226 23.98 7.72 10.95
CA GLU A 226 24.72 8.61 11.84
C GLU A 226 25.80 7.80 12.54
N THR A 227 27.07 8.12 12.26
CA THR A 227 28.22 7.41 12.81
C THR A 227 29.09 8.37 13.60
N VAL A 228 29.40 8.01 14.84
CA VAL A 228 30.37 8.74 15.65
C VAL A 228 31.72 8.05 15.50
N HIS A 229 32.76 8.84 15.21
CA HIS A 229 34.13 8.35 14.99
C HIS A 229 35.05 8.79 16.14
N PRO A 230 34.96 8.18 17.35
CA PRO A 230 35.71 8.62 18.52
C PRO A 230 37.23 8.41 18.39
N ARG A 231 37.68 7.58 17.44
CA ARG A 231 39.10 7.29 17.17
C ARG A 231 39.62 7.91 15.87
N GLY A 232 38.93 8.92 15.35
CA GLY A 232 39.21 9.49 14.04
C GLY A 232 38.44 8.80 12.91
N ARG A 233 38.35 9.50 11.77
CA ARG A 233 37.54 9.06 10.62
C ARG A 233 38.26 8.00 9.79
N PRO A 234 37.52 7.09 9.14
CA PRO A 234 38.09 6.14 8.18
C PRO A 234 38.69 6.88 6.97
N GLU A 235 39.72 6.27 6.36
CA GLU A 235 40.37 6.77 5.13
C GLU A 235 39.41 6.78 3.93
N GLU A 236 38.45 5.85 3.91
CA GLU A 236 37.34 5.81 2.94
C GLU A 236 35.99 6.01 3.64
N PRO A 237 35.52 7.25 3.79
CA PRO A 237 34.27 7.54 4.49
C PRO A 237 32.99 6.98 3.84
N GLY A 238 33.02 6.56 2.57
CA GLY A 238 31.86 5.99 1.89
C GLY A 238 30.59 6.85 2.01
N LEU A 239 29.46 6.23 2.36
CA LEU A 239 28.16 6.91 2.52
C LEU A 239 28.10 7.90 3.70
N PHE A 240 29.07 7.86 4.63
CA PHE A 240 29.18 8.87 5.69
C PHE A 240 29.46 10.26 5.12
N MET A 241 30.02 10.36 3.90
CA MET A 241 30.18 11.63 3.18
C MET A 241 28.85 12.35 2.94
N LEU A 242 27.73 11.62 2.94
CA LEU A 242 26.40 12.21 2.71
C LEU A 242 25.86 12.98 3.91
N ARG A 243 26.49 12.83 5.08
CA ARG A 243 26.05 13.45 6.33
C ARG A 243 26.19 14.98 6.31
N ASN A 244 25.24 15.68 6.94
CA ASN A 244 25.27 17.15 6.99
C ASN A 244 26.41 17.69 7.87
N ASP A 245 26.82 16.93 8.87
CA ASP A 245 27.93 17.24 9.76
C ASP A 245 29.29 16.83 9.17
N PHE A 246 29.32 16.15 8.01
CA PHE A 246 30.56 15.87 7.29
C PHE A 246 31.26 17.20 6.93
N PRO A 247 32.52 17.42 7.35
CA PRO A 247 33.27 18.62 7.06
C PRO A 247 33.55 18.74 5.58
N ALA A 248 32.84 19.68 4.98
CA ALA A 248 32.98 20.12 3.63
C ALA A 248 32.75 21.63 3.70
N ARG A 249 33.79 22.42 3.48
CA ARG A 249 33.69 23.87 3.57
C ARG A 249 32.74 24.36 2.47
N ILE A 250 31.69 25.09 2.83
CA ILE A 250 30.68 25.55 1.87
C ILE A 250 30.63 27.07 1.90
N GLU A 251 30.74 27.69 0.73
CA GLU A 251 30.42 29.10 0.53
C GLU A 251 28.93 29.22 0.24
N PHE A 252 28.18 29.91 1.10
CA PHE A 252 26.73 30.09 0.94
C PHE A 252 26.25 31.40 1.54
N ALA A 253 25.37 32.11 0.83
CA ALA A 253 24.82 33.40 1.24
C ALA A 253 25.90 34.43 1.68
N GLY A 254 27.05 34.44 0.98
CA GLY A 254 28.14 35.37 1.24
C GLY A 254 29.07 35.02 2.42
N ALA A 255 28.91 33.84 3.04
CA ALA A 255 29.74 33.39 4.15
C ALA A 255 30.27 31.96 3.95
N SER A 256 31.38 31.64 4.61
CA SER A 256 32.04 30.35 4.57
C SER A 256 31.74 29.55 5.83
N TYR A 257 31.25 28.31 5.68
CA TYR A 257 30.89 27.44 6.80
C TYR A 257 31.66 26.11 6.74
N ALA A 258 32.00 25.55 7.90
CA ALA A 258 32.77 24.30 7.98
C ALA A 258 31.98 23.05 7.54
N SER A 259 30.66 23.08 7.63
CA SER A 259 29.76 22.03 7.12
C SER A 259 28.33 22.56 6.93
N VAL A 260 27.44 21.72 6.37
CA VAL A 260 26.01 22.05 6.22
C VAL A 260 25.35 22.33 7.56
N VAL A 261 25.71 21.61 8.63
CA VAL A 261 25.14 21.83 9.97
C VAL A 261 25.48 23.23 10.50
N HIS A 262 26.72 23.70 10.30
CA HIS A 262 27.13 25.04 10.72
C HIS A 262 26.31 26.11 9.97
N ALA A 263 26.23 25.98 8.65
CA ALA A 263 25.49 26.93 7.82
C ALA A 263 23.99 26.93 8.16
N TYR A 264 23.39 25.75 8.31
CA TYR A 264 21.97 25.60 8.57
C TYR A 264 21.55 26.28 9.88
N TRP A 265 22.28 26.03 10.97
CA TRP A 265 21.96 26.62 12.25
C TRP A 265 22.33 28.11 12.35
N ALA A 266 23.40 28.54 11.69
CA ALA A 266 23.73 29.97 11.60
C ALA A 266 22.63 30.73 10.85
N LEU A 267 22.12 30.19 9.73
CA LEU A 267 21.03 30.79 8.97
C LEU A 267 19.66 30.70 9.67
N ALA A 268 19.52 29.82 10.66
CA ALA A 268 18.34 29.72 11.50
C ALA A 268 18.23 30.88 12.50
N ALA A 269 19.37 31.36 13.00
CA ALA A 269 19.43 32.33 14.09
C ALA A 269 18.94 33.72 13.66
N ALA A 270 18.18 34.37 14.54
CA ALA A 270 17.62 35.70 14.32
C ALA A 270 18.70 36.78 14.37
N GLU A 271 19.59 36.72 15.37
CA GLU A 271 20.59 37.75 15.67
C GLU A 271 21.94 37.46 15.00
N ASP A 272 22.60 38.48 14.45
CA ASP A 272 23.87 38.32 13.73
C ASP A 272 25.00 37.76 14.62
N ALA A 273 25.06 38.18 15.89
CA ALA A 273 26.03 37.67 16.85
C ALA A 273 25.87 36.15 17.10
N ASP A 274 24.64 35.63 17.08
CA ASP A 274 24.39 34.20 17.17
C ASP A 274 24.78 33.48 15.87
N ARG A 275 24.53 34.09 14.70
CA ARG A 275 24.95 33.52 13.40
C ARG A 275 26.46 33.32 13.35
N GLU A 276 27.22 34.34 13.74
CA GLU A 276 28.70 34.29 13.78
C GLU A 276 29.19 33.23 14.76
N ARG A 277 28.63 33.22 15.98
CA ARG A 277 29.00 32.24 17.01
C ARG A 277 28.73 30.79 16.59
N ILE A 278 27.57 30.53 15.97
CA ILE A 278 27.21 29.20 15.47
C ILE A 278 28.06 28.81 14.26
N GLY A 279 28.27 29.73 13.31
CA GLY A 279 29.07 29.49 12.11
C GLY A 279 30.54 29.20 12.43
N GLY A 280 31.06 29.79 13.51
CA GLY A 280 32.42 29.60 14.02
C GLY A 280 32.60 28.47 15.03
N ALA A 281 31.56 27.68 15.34
CA ALA A 281 31.65 26.57 16.28
C ALA A 281 32.73 25.54 15.86
N ALA A 282 33.38 24.90 16.82
CA ALA A 282 34.48 23.98 16.54
C ALA A 282 34.01 22.66 15.93
N THR A 283 32.77 22.26 16.23
CA THR A 283 32.19 20.99 15.76
C THR A 283 30.75 21.17 15.31
N GLY A 284 30.29 20.28 14.41
CA GLY A 284 28.88 20.26 14.00
C GLY A 284 27.92 19.96 15.16
N HIS A 285 28.36 19.24 16.18
CA HIS A 285 27.57 19.00 17.40
C HIS A 285 27.35 20.31 18.16
N GLU A 286 28.42 21.06 18.41
CA GLU A 286 28.36 22.38 19.05
C GLU A 286 27.51 23.36 18.23
N ALA A 287 27.67 23.41 16.91
CA ALA A 287 26.84 24.26 16.04
C ALA A 287 25.34 23.92 16.17
N ARG A 288 25.00 22.63 16.30
CA ARG A 288 23.63 22.17 16.50
C ARG A 288 23.08 22.57 17.86
N ASP A 289 23.85 22.37 18.92
CA ASP A 289 23.41 22.70 20.28
C ASP A 289 23.21 24.21 20.45
N LEU A 290 24.16 25.00 19.95
CA LEU A 290 24.06 26.46 19.92
C LEU A 290 22.86 26.91 19.08
N GLY A 291 22.70 26.37 17.87
CA GLY A 291 21.59 26.67 16.98
C GLY A 291 20.22 26.31 17.53
N GLY A 292 20.12 25.21 18.26
CA GLY A 292 18.88 24.77 18.89
C GLY A 292 18.47 25.63 20.08
N ALA A 293 19.41 26.29 20.74
CA ALA A 293 19.18 27.09 21.95
C ALA A 293 18.86 28.57 21.69
N VAL A 294 19.21 29.09 20.51
CA VAL A 294 19.00 30.52 20.16
C VAL A 294 17.61 30.77 19.60
N ARG A 295 17.22 32.06 19.60
CA ARG A 295 16.00 32.49 18.92
C ARG A 295 16.17 32.32 17.41
N HIS A 296 15.25 31.59 16.77
CA HIS A 296 15.21 31.50 15.32
C HIS A 296 14.54 32.71 14.68
N ARG A 297 14.88 32.96 13.41
CA ARG A 297 14.14 33.88 12.56
C ARG A 297 12.65 33.53 12.51
N SER A 298 11.79 34.53 12.37
CA SER A 298 10.34 34.35 12.48
C SER A 298 9.73 33.46 11.39
N ASP A 299 10.36 33.42 10.21
CA ASP A 299 9.94 32.65 9.03
C ASP A 299 10.62 31.27 8.94
N TRP A 300 11.36 30.84 9.98
CA TRP A 300 12.22 29.66 9.90
C TRP A 300 11.46 28.39 9.50
N ALA A 301 10.22 28.26 9.99
CA ALA A 301 9.42 27.08 9.70
C ALA A 301 9.12 26.91 8.20
N ASP A 302 8.97 28.02 7.49
CA ASP A 302 8.63 28.07 6.08
C ASP A 302 9.89 27.92 5.21
N VAL A 303 11.02 28.50 5.64
CA VAL A 303 12.24 28.56 4.83
C VAL A 303 13.26 27.46 5.12
N ARG A 304 13.20 26.77 6.27
CA ARG A 304 14.22 25.78 6.67
C ARG A 304 14.49 24.70 5.62
N LEU A 305 13.46 24.29 4.88
CA LEU A 305 13.56 23.26 3.85
C LEU A 305 14.28 23.79 2.61
N ALA A 306 13.94 25.01 2.17
CA ALA A 306 14.64 25.69 1.08
C ALA A 306 16.10 25.96 1.42
N VAL A 307 16.39 26.38 2.65
CA VAL A 307 17.77 26.59 3.14
C VAL A 307 18.56 25.29 3.11
N MET A 308 18.02 24.19 3.66
CA MET A 308 18.70 22.89 3.61
C MET A 308 18.94 22.43 2.17
N ALA A 309 17.96 22.57 1.28
CA ALA A 309 18.10 22.23 -0.15
C ALA A 309 19.24 23.01 -0.81
N GLY A 310 19.30 24.34 -0.58
CA GLY A 310 20.37 25.19 -1.10
C GLY A 310 21.75 24.81 -0.57
N LEU A 311 21.86 24.49 0.73
CA LEU A 311 23.12 24.06 1.34
C LEU A 311 23.61 22.72 0.81
N LEU A 312 22.71 21.75 0.61
CA LEU A 312 23.05 20.47 0.01
C LEU A 312 23.53 20.64 -1.43
N ARG A 313 22.83 21.44 -2.23
CA ARG A 313 23.26 21.78 -3.59
C ARG A 313 24.66 22.40 -3.58
N ALA A 314 24.88 23.41 -2.73
CA ALA A 314 26.18 24.05 -2.59
C ALA A 314 27.29 23.05 -2.18
N LYS A 315 27.02 22.16 -1.22
CA LYS A 315 27.96 21.10 -0.82
C LYS A 315 28.38 20.22 -1.99
N TYR A 316 27.44 19.69 -2.76
CA TYR A 316 27.79 18.73 -3.81
C TYR A 316 28.32 19.41 -5.08
N THR A 317 27.87 20.62 -5.41
CA THR A 317 28.43 21.40 -6.53
C THR A 317 29.85 21.86 -6.24
N GLN A 318 30.16 22.29 -5.01
CA GLN A 318 31.50 22.77 -4.63
C GLN A 318 32.50 21.64 -4.35
N HIS A 319 32.02 20.41 -4.13
CA HIS A 319 32.88 19.26 -3.79
C HIS A 319 32.65 18.07 -4.73
N PRO A 320 33.33 18.01 -5.89
CA PRO A 320 33.14 16.96 -6.89
C PRO A 320 33.39 15.53 -6.37
N GLY A 321 34.28 15.37 -5.38
CA GLY A 321 34.48 14.08 -4.70
C GLY A 321 33.23 13.57 -4.01
N LEU A 322 32.51 14.44 -3.30
CA LEU A 322 31.27 14.10 -2.60
C LEU A 322 30.12 13.89 -3.59
N ALA A 323 30.08 14.67 -4.67
CA ALA A 323 29.10 14.49 -5.74
C ALA A 323 29.19 13.09 -6.35
N ARG A 324 30.40 12.57 -6.60
CA ARG A 324 30.59 11.20 -7.10
C ARG A 324 30.00 10.15 -6.16
N VAL A 325 30.16 10.31 -4.84
CA VAL A 325 29.56 9.40 -3.87
C VAL A 325 28.04 9.48 -3.90
N LEU A 326 27.45 10.67 -3.96
CA LEU A 326 26.00 10.83 -4.07
C LEU A 326 25.46 10.20 -5.36
N LEU A 327 26.12 10.43 -6.50
CA LEU A 327 25.75 9.85 -7.79
C LEU A 327 25.86 8.31 -7.81
N SER A 328 26.82 7.74 -7.08
CA SER A 328 27.00 6.28 -7.00
C SER A 328 25.79 5.54 -6.39
N THR A 329 24.90 6.26 -5.68
CA THR A 329 23.65 5.70 -5.15
C THR A 329 22.63 5.36 -6.25
N GLY A 330 22.82 5.79 -7.49
CA GLY A 330 21.94 5.48 -8.61
C GLY A 330 20.55 6.09 -8.44
N ASP A 331 19.50 5.30 -8.65
CA ASP A 331 18.10 5.65 -8.40
C ASP A 331 17.60 5.16 -7.03
N ALA A 332 18.49 4.62 -6.19
CA ALA A 332 18.11 4.10 -4.88
C ALA A 332 17.50 5.19 -3.99
N ARG A 333 16.49 4.82 -3.20
CA ARG A 333 15.99 5.64 -2.09
C ARG A 333 17.09 5.79 -1.04
N ILE A 334 17.28 7.00 -0.52
CA ILE A 334 18.24 7.30 0.54
C ILE A 334 17.50 7.41 1.87
N SER A 335 17.69 6.44 2.77
CA SER A 335 17.21 6.51 4.15
C SER A 335 18.26 7.20 5.02
N TYR A 336 17.99 8.44 5.43
CA TYR A 336 18.88 9.23 6.28
C TYR A 336 18.51 8.99 7.75
N THR A 337 19.30 8.22 8.48
CA THR A 337 18.96 7.80 9.87
C THR A 337 19.77 8.57 10.91
N GLY A 338 19.37 8.50 12.19
CA GLY A 338 20.13 9.13 13.27
C GLY A 338 19.38 9.19 14.59
N LEU A 339 20.06 9.63 15.65
CA LEU A 339 19.54 9.80 17.00
C LEU A 339 19.33 11.26 17.37
N TRP A 340 20.08 12.18 16.75
CA TRP A 340 20.09 13.59 17.18
C TRP A 340 19.29 14.55 16.27
N ASP A 341 19.13 14.23 14.98
CA ASP A 341 18.36 15.08 14.05
C ASP A 341 16.84 14.96 14.28
N ALA A 342 16.06 16.04 14.29
CA ALA A 342 14.61 15.93 14.48
C ALA A 342 13.96 14.92 13.50
N PRO A 343 12.88 14.18 13.88
CA PRO A 343 12.17 13.26 12.98
C PRO A 343 11.70 13.89 11.66
N PHE A 344 11.58 15.21 11.60
CA PHE A 344 11.35 15.95 10.36
C PHE A 344 12.47 15.69 9.32
N TRP A 345 13.73 15.64 9.73
CA TRP A 345 14.89 15.53 8.83
C TRP A 345 15.29 14.10 8.50
N ARG A 346 15.07 13.17 9.43
CA ARG A 346 15.54 11.78 9.35
C ARG A 346 14.42 10.77 9.14
N ASP A 347 14.80 9.58 8.71
CA ASP A 347 13.99 8.36 8.77
C ASP A 347 14.00 7.80 10.20
N VAL A 348 12.86 7.25 10.64
CA VAL A 348 12.68 6.70 11.99
C VAL A 348 11.95 5.36 11.86
N PRO A 349 12.36 4.31 12.61
CA PRO A 349 11.78 2.96 12.46
C PRO A 349 10.26 2.86 12.66
N ASP A 350 9.65 3.80 13.38
CA ASP A 350 8.21 3.85 13.63
C ASP A 350 7.39 4.51 12.51
N GLY A 351 8.03 4.89 11.40
CA GLY A 351 7.40 5.50 10.23
C GLY A 351 6.99 6.97 10.41
N ARG A 352 7.25 7.58 11.57
CA ARG A 352 6.95 9.02 11.81
C ARG A 352 8.03 9.95 11.25
N GLY A 353 9.19 9.41 10.89
CA GLY A 353 10.26 10.14 10.23
C GLY A 353 9.86 10.60 8.83
N ARG A 354 10.05 11.89 8.52
CA ARG A 354 9.73 12.42 7.17
C ARG A 354 10.87 12.22 6.18
N ASN A 355 12.09 11.93 6.68
CA ASN A 355 13.29 11.70 5.88
C ASN A 355 13.56 12.82 4.85
N TRP A 356 13.34 14.08 5.22
CA TRP A 356 13.51 15.20 4.29
C TRP A 356 14.95 15.33 3.79
N VAL A 357 15.97 15.00 4.60
CA VAL A 357 17.36 15.03 4.12
C VAL A 357 17.57 13.98 3.02
N GLY A 358 17.08 12.74 3.21
CA GLY A 358 17.16 11.71 2.18
C GLY A 358 16.52 12.13 0.86
N ARG A 359 15.31 12.72 0.92
CA ARG A 359 14.60 13.25 -0.25
C ARG A 359 15.36 14.40 -0.93
N LEU A 360 15.94 15.31 -0.15
CA LEU A 360 16.72 16.42 -0.70
C LEU A 360 18.04 15.92 -1.33
N LEU A 361 18.67 14.89 -0.77
CA LEU A 361 19.83 14.25 -1.40
C LEU A 361 19.45 13.60 -2.74
N GLU A 362 18.30 12.93 -2.83
CA GLU A 362 17.76 12.38 -4.08
C GLU A 362 17.49 13.48 -5.12
N LEU A 363 16.92 14.61 -4.69
CA LEU A 363 16.71 15.78 -5.56
C LEU A 363 18.04 16.37 -6.04
N THR A 364 18.99 16.63 -5.13
CA THR A 364 20.31 17.15 -5.51
C THR A 364 21.05 16.20 -6.44
N ARG A 365 20.91 14.87 -6.25
CA ARG A 365 21.45 13.86 -7.17
C ARG A 365 20.86 14.01 -8.59
N ALA A 366 19.54 14.21 -8.69
CA ALA A 366 18.87 14.42 -9.97
C ALA A 366 19.33 15.72 -10.66
N GLU A 367 19.49 16.80 -9.89
CA GLU A 367 20.01 18.08 -10.39
C GLU A 367 21.43 17.93 -10.95
N LEU A 368 22.32 17.24 -10.22
CA LEU A 368 23.69 16.98 -10.68
C LEU A 368 23.73 16.12 -11.96
N LEU A 369 22.84 15.14 -12.09
CA LEU A 369 22.71 14.34 -13.32
C LEU A 369 22.24 15.19 -14.50
N ALA A 370 21.25 16.05 -14.28
CA ALA A 370 20.76 16.97 -15.32
C ALA A 370 21.87 17.93 -15.78
N GLU A 371 22.63 18.51 -14.84
CA GLU A 371 23.78 19.36 -15.16
C GLU A 371 24.84 18.61 -15.97
N GLN A 372 25.12 17.34 -15.65
CA GLN A 372 26.07 16.52 -16.42
C GLN A 372 25.57 16.22 -17.84
N LEU A 373 24.29 15.90 -17.98
CA LEU A 373 23.65 15.62 -19.26
C LEU A 373 23.72 16.83 -20.19
N PHE A 374 23.18 17.98 -19.76
CA PHE A 374 23.13 19.17 -20.61
C PHE A 374 24.50 19.82 -20.86
N ARG A 375 25.49 19.62 -19.98
CA ARG A 375 26.87 20.04 -20.23
C ARG A 375 27.58 19.17 -21.27
N SER A 376 27.25 17.87 -21.32
CA SER A 376 27.83 16.94 -22.31
C SER A 376 27.31 17.16 -23.73
N GLU A 377 26.18 17.86 -23.88
CA GLU A 377 25.53 18.16 -25.15
C GLU A 377 25.96 19.50 -25.78
N GLU A 378 26.75 20.35 -25.09
CA GLU A 378 27.34 21.55 -25.70
C GLU A 378 28.66 21.23 -26.44
N PRO A 379 28.68 21.21 -27.79
CA PRO A 379 29.91 20.99 -28.53
C PRO A 379 30.58 22.35 -28.76
N GLY A 380 31.58 22.69 -27.92
CA GLY A 380 32.50 23.78 -28.23
C GLY A 380 32.78 24.77 -27.10
N ALA A 381 33.47 24.33 -26.07
CA ALA A 381 34.36 25.20 -25.30
C ALA A 381 35.73 24.50 -25.18
N ALA A 382 36.38 24.30 -26.33
CA ALA A 382 37.82 24.12 -26.36
C ALA A 382 38.44 25.45 -25.86
N ALA A 383 39.22 25.35 -24.79
CA ALA A 383 39.92 26.46 -24.15
C ALA A 383 40.84 27.22 -25.14
N PRO A 384 41.04 28.54 -24.95
CA PRO A 384 42.12 29.27 -25.62
C PRO A 384 43.52 28.83 -25.16
#